data_AF-A0A938BNE4-F1
#
_entry.id   AF-A0A938BNE4-F1
#
_cell.length_a   1.000
_cell.length_b   1.000
_cell.length_c   1.000
_cell.angle_alpha   90.00
_cell.angle_beta   90.00
_cell.angle_gamma   90.00
#
_symmetry.space_group_name_H-M   'P 1'
#
loop_
_entity.id
_entity.type
_entity.pdbx_description
1 polymer ?
#
loop_
_entity_poly.entity_id
_entity_poly.type
_entity_poly.pdbx_seq_one_letter_code
_entity_poly.pdbx_strand_id
1 'polypeptide(L)'
;ADLDKELRSGGLVNLISAATGGYVAALSVSRTLVAFQSGGRTRLTGFIIAAVCGAAFVGAAGLVAYMPRAVLAGLLLAMGLGLLYDWLVAGYRRLHREDYAVVVLILGTTVAFGFAPGVAVGMLAACAAFAFNYARTHVIRQELSGKEVRSAFERSAGDREILDRHGAELLVCRFQGYLFFGTAYAILQHLRRRLAQPEAPRVIALDFTAVQGLDTSAVVTFQKLRQIAARADCKLVFAAMDAQVSKELEGAGCLARDAQAVEVLPDLDHALEWSEDRILDRHRVCSPQHDDGMDRWLAAEFGDLAAAERVRAVLERRTYGTGDYVFREGDPSDSLYLVESGRVSVVLGGNGTPIRLHTYLGGTVVGEMGLYTTEPRSASVVADEPAVLLRLSAKAFAALAANDPVLANALHSLVVRILAHRLAGANAEKAALKRLGTLI
;
A
#
# COMPACT_ATOMS: atom_id res chain seq x y z
N ALA A 1 -18.00 29.01 6.18
CA ALA A 1 -18.33 29.67 7.46
C ALA A 1 -17.27 29.28 8.47
N ASP A 2 -16.86 30.19 9.35
CA ASP A 2 -15.90 29.91 10.42
C ASP A 2 -16.68 29.42 11.65
N LEU A 3 -16.57 28.13 11.96
CA LEU A 3 -17.34 27.47 13.02
C LEU A 3 -16.95 27.98 14.41
N ASP A 4 -15.65 28.27 14.62
CA ASP A 4 -15.13 28.79 15.88
C ASP A 4 -15.71 30.17 16.16
N LYS A 5 -15.80 31.00 15.12
CA LYS A 5 -16.42 32.32 15.23
C LYS A 5 -17.90 32.24 15.55
N GLU A 6 -18.63 31.29 14.96
CA GLU A 6 -20.05 31.07 15.27
C GLU A 6 -20.25 30.62 16.73
N LEU A 7 -19.46 29.66 17.21
CA LEU A 7 -19.51 29.20 18.60
C LEU A 7 -19.21 30.32 19.60
N ARG A 8 -18.17 31.12 19.34
CA ARG A 8 -17.85 32.30 20.17
C ARG A 8 -18.99 33.31 20.19
N SER A 9 -19.59 33.59 19.04
CA SER A 9 -20.71 34.53 18.95
C SER A 9 -21.96 34.02 19.68
N GLY A 10 -22.28 32.72 19.55
CA GLY A 10 -23.38 32.09 20.27
C GLY A 10 -23.18 32.09 21.78
N GLY A 11 -21.94 31.84 22.25
CA GLY A 11 -21.57 31.94 23.65
C GLY A 11 -21.80 33.36 24.21
N LEU A 12 -21.34 34.38 23.49
CA LEU A 12 -21.52 35.78 23.89
C LEU A 12 -23.00 36.18 23.92
N VAL A 13 -23.80 35.76 22.94
CA VAL A 13 -25.27 35.99 22.94
C VAL A 13 -25.92 35.34 24.16
N ASN A 14 -25.52 34.12 24.53
CA ASN A 14 -26.05 33.44 25.70
C ASN A 14 -25.65 34.10 27.03
N LEU A 15 -24.43 34.65 27.13
CA LEU A 15 -24.01 35.43 28.30
C LEU A 15 -24.85 36.71 28.46
N ILE A 16 -25.11 37.42 27.36
CA ILE A 16 -25.97 38.62 27.36
C ILE A 16 -27.42 38.23 27.70
N SER A 17 -27.93 37.14 27.14
CA SER A 17 -29.27 36.62 27.45
C SER A 17 -29.39 36.28 28.93
N ALA A 18 -28.42 35.56 29.49
CA ALA A 18 -28.40 35.23 30.92
C ALA A 18 -28.36 36.49 31.81
N ALA A 19 -27.55 37.49 31.46
CA ALA A 19 -27.47 38.75 32.20
C ALA A 19 -28.78 39.56 32.17
N THR A 20 -29.62 39.34 31.16
CA THR A 20 -30.91 40.02 30.98
C THR A 20 -32.10 39.17 31.45
N GLY A 21 -31.86 38.00 32.04
CA GLY A 21 -32.90 37.07 32.49
C GLY A 21 -33.58 36.29 31.37
N GLY A 22 -32.97 36.25 30.17
CA GLY A 22 -33.44 35.52 29.01
C GLY A 22 -33.12 34.01 29.04
N TYR A 23 -33.74 33.27 28.13
CA TYR A 23 -33.49 31.83 27.94
C TYR A 23 -32.25 31.57 27.07
N VAL A 24 -31.76 30.33 27.05
CA VAL A 24 -30.67 29.90 26.17
C VAL A 24 -31.08 30.07 24.71
N ALA A 25 -30.37 30.93 23.98
CA ALA A 25 -30.53 31.14 22.56
C ALA A 25 -29.82 30.04 21.78
N ALA A 26 -30.53 29.49 20.81
CA ALA A 26 -30.02 28.53 19.84
C ALA A 26 -30.29 29.03 18.41
N LEU A 27 -29.46 28.58 17.47
CA LEU A 27 -29.65 28.81 16.05
C LEU A 27 -30.97 28.16 15.61
N SER A 28 -31.80 28.92 14.90
CA SER A 28 -33.11 28.45 14.45
C SER A 28 -33.10 28.26 12.95
N VAL A 29 -32.82 27.02 12.52
CA VAL A 29 -32.76 26.66 11.08
C VAL A 29 -34.06 27.00 10.37
N SER A 30 -35.21 26.70 10.98
CA SER A 30 -36.53 26.99 10.41
C SER A 30 -36.78 28.48 10.16
N ARG A 31 -36.50 29.35 11.14
CA ARG A 31 -36.69 30.80 11.01
C ARG A 31 -35.70 31.42 10.03
N THR A 32 -34.44 30.97 10.04
CA THR A 32 -33.43 31.43 9.08
C THR A 32 -33.79 31.03 7.66
N LEU A 33 -34.32 29.82 7.44
CA LEU A 33 -34.74 29.34 6.13
C LEU A 33 -35.90 30.19 5.57
N VAL A 34 -36.92 30.47 6.39
CA VAL A 34 -38.04 31.34 5.99
C VAL A 34 -37.55 32.75 5.66
N ALA A 35 -36.66 33.32 6.48
CA ALA A 35 -36.09 34.64 6.24
C ALA A 35 -35.29 34.68 4.93
N PHE A 36 -34.52 33.64 4.64
CA PHE A 36 -33.73 33.51 3.41
C PHE A 36 -34.63 33.35 2.17
N GLN A 37 -35.63 32.48 2.24
CA GLN A 37 -36.63 32.29 1.16
C GLN A 37 -37.42 33.57 0.88
N SER A 38 -37.64 34.41 1.91
CA SER A 38 -38.28 35.72 1.79
C SER A 38 -37.35 36.82 1.25
N GLY A 39 -36.13 36.48 0.82
CA GLY A 39 -35.17 37.42 0.24
C GLY A 39 -34.20 38.07 1.23
N GLY A 40 -34.22 37.69 2.51
CA GLY A 40 -33.29 38.17 3.53
C GLY A 40 -31.86 37.68 3.27
N ARG A 41 -30.96 38.59 2.90
CA ARG A 41 -29.55 38.28 2.60
C ARG A 41 -28.53 38.99 3.51
N THR A 42 -29.00 39.87 4.39
CA THR A 42 -28.12 40.72 5.22
C THR A 42 -28.39 40.53 6.71
N ARG A 43 -27.42 40.90 7.55
CA ARG A 43 -27.57 40.89 9.02
C ARG A 43 -28.68 41.83 9.51
N LEU A 44 -29.07 42.81 8.70
CA LEU A 44 -30.17 43.73 9.00
C LEU A 44 -31.48 42.99 9.26
N THR A 45 -31.71 41.86 8.58
CA THR A 45 -32.87 40.98 8.80
C THR A 45 -33.03 40.62 10.28
N GLY A 46 -31.94 40.25 10.96
CA GLY A 46 -31.97 39.90 12.38
C GLY A 46 -32.31 41.09 13.28
N PHE A 47 -31.76 42.27 12.99
CA PHE A 47 -32.09 43.50 13.71
C PHE A 47 -33.56 43.92 13.52
N ILE A 48 -34.09 43.80 12.31
CA ILE A 48 -35.50 44.07 12.03
C ILE A 48 -36.39 43.11 12.81
N ILE A 49 -36.09 41.80 12.77
CA ILE A 49 -36.84 40.80 13.55
C ILE A 49 -36.80 41.15 15.05
N ALA A 50 -35.63 41.50 15.59
CA ALA A 50 -35.49 41.90 16.99
C ALA A 50 -36.32 43.16 17.32
N ALA A 51 -36.31 44.17 16.44
CA ALA A 51 -37.10 45.38 16.61
C ALA A 51 -38.61 45.10 16.56
N VAL A 52 -39.08 44.28 15.62
CA VAL A 52 -40.50 43.87 15.54
C VAL A 52 -40.90 43.07 16.77
N CYS A 53 -40.09 42.11 17.22
CA CYS A 53 -40.34 41.36 18.45
C CYS A 53 -40.39 42.28 19.68
N GLY A 54 -39.48 43.26 19.77
CA GLY A 54 -39.47 44.25 20.85
C GLY A 54 -40.72 45.16 20.83
N ALA A 55 -41.11 45.64 19.65
CA ALA A 55 -42.33 46.43 19.48
C ALA A 55 -43.59 45.63 19.83
N ALA A 56 -43.67 44.36 19.42
CA ALA A 56 -44.77 43.47 19.76
C ALA A 56 -44.81 43.17 21.27
N PHE A 57 -43.65 43.02 21.92
CA PHE A 57 -43.56 42.81 23.37
C PHE A 57 -44.15 44.01 24.14
N VAL A 58 -43.88 45.25 23.71
CA VAL A 58 -44.39 46.47 24.37
C VAL A 58 -45.85 46.76 24.01
N GLY A 59 -46.21 46.66 22.73
CA GLY A 59 -47.50 47.14 22.21
C GLY A 59 -48.60 46.09 22.07
N ALA A 60 -48.25 44.79 22.02
CA ALA A 60 -49.19 43.71 21.71
C ALA A 60 -49.29 42.63 22.81
N ALA A 61 -48.72 42.87 24.00
CA ALA A 61 -48.76 41.92 25.12
C ALA A 61 -50.20 41.44 25.45
N GLY A 62 -51.19 42.36 25.39
CA GLY A 62 -52.60 42.03 25.61
C GLY A 62 -53.22 41.18 24.49
N LEU A 63 -52.76 41.31 23.25
CA LEU A 63 -53.23 40.50 22.11
C LEU A 63 -52.68 39.07 22.16
N VAL A 64 -51.42 38.91 22.57
CA VAL A 64 -50.79 37.59 22.74
C VAL A 64 -51.55 36.74 23.77
N ALA A 65 -52.14 37.37 24.79
CA ALA A 65 -52.95 36.67 25.79
C ALA A 65 -54.22 36.01 25.23
N TYR A 66 -54.76 36.50 24.11
CA TYR A 66 -55.92 35.89 23.44
C TYR A 66 -55.54 34.71 22.52
N MET A 67 -54.25 34.43 22.34
CA MET A 67 -53.81 33.35 21.45
C MET A 67 -54.22 31.98 22.05
N PRO A 68 -55.00 31.15 21.31
CA PRO A 68 -55.39 29.85 21.82
C PRO A 68 -54.18 28.94 22.00
N ARG A 69 -54.01 28.40 23.21
CA ARG A 69 -52.92 27.47 23.54
C ARG A 69 -52.89 26.25 22.61
N ALA A 70 -54.04 25.84 22.08
CA ALA A 70 -54.17 24.76 21.13
C ALA A 70 -53.38 24.99 19.83
N VAL A 71 -53.30 26.24 19.34
CA VAL A 71 -52.55 26.57 18.12
C VAL A 71 -51.05 26.38 18.34
N LEU A 72 -50.54 26.85 19.49
CA LEU A 72 -49.13 26.68 19.86
C LEU A 72 -48.77 25.20 20.07
N ALA A 73 -49.62 24.46 20.78
CA ALA A 73 -49.43 23.03 21.02
C ALA A 73 -49.47 22.23 19.70
N GLY A 74 -50.42 22.54 18.82
CA GLY A 74 -50.54 21.90 17.50
C GLY A 74 -49.30 22.12 16.63
N LEU A 75 -48.73 23.33 16.63
CA LEU A 75 -47.50 23.62 15.92
C LEU A 75 -46.32 22.81 16.46
N LEU A 76 -46.14 22.78 17.79
CA LEU A 76 -45.06 21.99 18.43
C LEU A 76 -45.20 20.50 18.13
N LEU A 77 -46.42 19.98 18.20
CA LEU A 77 -46.72 18.58 17.95
C LEU A 77 -46.48 18.22 16.47
N ALA A 78 -46.90 19.07 15.54
CA ALA A 78 -46.63 18.87 14.11
C ALA A 78 -45.12 18.88 13.80
N MET A 79 -44.36 19.81 14.38
CA MET A 79 -42.90 19.85 14.21
C MET A 79 -42.21 18.61 14.81
N GLY A 80 -42.64 18.20 16.01
CA GLY A 80 -42.10 17.02 16.68
C GLY A 80 -42.40 15.72 15.92
N LEU A 81 -43.64 15.54 15.46
CA LEU A 81 -44.04 14.38 14.66
C LEU A 81 -43.33 14.35 13.30
N GLY A 82 -43.12 15.50 12.66
CA GLY A 82 -42.36 15.58 11.41
C GLY A 82 -40.93 15.08 11.57
N LEU A 83 -40.23 15.56 12.61
CA LEU A 83 -38.87 15.09 12.94
C LEU A 83 -38.87 13.59 13.26
N LEU A 84 -39.86 13.10 14.01
CA LEU A 84 -39.96 11.68 14.33
C LEU A 84 -40.18 10.83 13.07
N TYR A 85 -41.05 11.27 12.16
CA TYR A 85 -41.29 10.58 10.90
C TYR A 85 -40.03 10.51 10.03
N ASP A 86 -39.32 11.62 9.87
CA ASP A 86 -38.12 11.70 9.03
C ASP A 86 -37.01 10.74 9.52
N TRP A 87 -36.77 10.67 10.82
CA TRP A 87 -35.69 9.86 11.39
C TRP A 87 -36.08 8.42 11.71
N LEU A 88 -37.31 8.17 12.18
CA LEU A 88 -37.76 6.84 12.58
C LEU A 88 -38.38 6.06 11.42
N VAL A 89 -39.23 6.70 10.61
CA VAL A 89 -39.98 6.00 9.54
C VAL A 89 -39.24 6.08 8.22
N ALA A 90 -38.95 7.29 7.73
CA ALA A 90 -38.23 7.46 6.48
C ALA A 90 -36.76 7.04 6.59
N GLY A 91 -36.15 7.28 7.76
CA GLY A 91 -34.78 6.90 8.08
C GLY A 91 -34.51 5.40 7.98
N TYR A 92 -35.49 4.55 8.29
CA TYR A 92 -35.35 3.07 8.21
C TYR A 92 -34.90 2.57 6.83
N ARG A 93 -35.33 3.25 5.75
CA ARG A 93 -34.95 2.88 4.38
C ARG A 93 -33.73 3.62 3.86
N ARG A 94 -33.33 4.73 4.50
CA ARG A 94 -32.25 5.60 4.05
C ARG A 94 -30.92 5.33 4.75
N LEU A 95 -30.97 4.88 6.00
CA LEU A 95 -29.80 4.68 6.85
C LEU A 95 -29.31 3.23 6.80
N HIS A 96 -28.00 3.04 6.99
CA HIS A 96 -27.47 1.71 7.27
C HIS A 96 -28.04 1.17 8.60
N ARG A 97 -28.08 -0.17 8.73
CA ARG A 97 -28.70 -0.83 9.89
C ARG A 97 -28.09 -0.41 11.22
N GLU A 98 -26.79 -0.15 11.24
CA GLU A 98 -26.06 0.24 12.45
C GLU A 98 -26.41 1.68 12.87
N ASP A 99 -26.43 2.62 11.92
CA ASP A 99 -26.82 4.01 12.17
C ASP A 99 -28.29 4.10 12.62
N TYR A 100 -29.17 3.30 12.00
CA TYR A 100 -30.58 3.24 12.41
C TYR A 100 -30.75 2.69 13.83
N ALA A 101 -29.95 1.69 14.21
CA ALA A 101 -29.98 1.16 15.58
C ALA A 101 -29.59 2.23 16.62
N VAL A 102 -28.60 3.08 16.31
CA VAL A 102 -28.23 4.22 17.17
C VAL A 102 -29.38 5.22 17.29
N VAL A 103 -30.10 5.53 16.21
CA VAL A 103 -31.28 6.42 16.24
C VAL A 103 -32.37 5.88 17.17
N VAL A 104 -32.71 4.59 17.04
CA VAL A 104 -33.72 3.94 17.90
C VAL A 104 -33.26 3.91 19.36
N LEU A 105 -31.97 3.66 19.62
CA LEU A 105 -31.38 3.67 20.96
C LEU A 105 -31.48 5.06 21.60
N ILE A 106 -31.13 6.12 20.87
CA ILE A 106 -31.24 7.52 21.34
C ILE A 106 -32.69 7.85 21.66
N LEU A 107 -33.63 7.48 20.79
CA LEU A 107 -35.05 7.72 21.02
C LEU A 107 -35.55 7.00 22.28
N GLY A 108 -35.26 5.70 22.41
CA GLY A 108 -35.68 4.90 23.56
C GLY A 108 -35.12 5.40 24.88
N THR A 109 -33.84 5.76 24.89
CA THR A 109 -33.20 6.33 26.09
C THR A 109 -33.71 7.74 26.41
N THR A 110 -34.02 8.55 25.39
CA THR A 110 -34.62 9.88 25.58
C THR A 110 -36.01 9.79 26.19
N VAL A 111 -36.83 8.83 25.75
CA VAL A 111 -38.18 8.60 26.29
C VAL A 111 -38.12 8.07 27.73
N ALA A 112 -37.18 7.18 28.03
CA ALA A 112 -37.09 6.54 29.35
C ALA A 112 -36.39 7.40 30.41
N PHE A 113 -35.32 8.11 30.04
CA PHE A 113 -34.42 8.80 30.99
C PHE A 113 -34.27 10.30 30.71
N GLY A 114 -34.89 10.81 29.64
CA GLY A 114 -34.81 12.21 29.25
C GLY A 114 -33.69 12.52 28.25
N PHE A 115 -33.68 13.76 27.77
CA PHE A 115 -32.83 14.22 26.67
C PHE A 115 -31.32 14.10 26.95
N ALA A 116 -30.85 14.56 28.11
CA ALA A 116 -29.42 14.59 28.40
C ALA A 116 -28.78 13.19 28.42
N PRO A 117 -29.34 12.16 29.10
CA PRO A 117 -28.85 10.79 28.98
C PRO A 117 -28.95 10.24 27.55
N GLY A 118 -30.02 10.53 26.81
CA GLY A 118 -30.18 10.07 25.44
C GLY A 118 -29.09 10.55 24.48
N VAL A 119 -28.72 11.84 24.58
CA VAL A 119 -27.60 12.40 23.81
C VAL A 119 -26.27 11.76 24.20
N ALA A 120 -26.02 11.57 25.50
CA ALA A 120 -24.78 10.94 25.97
C ALA A 120 -24.64 9.50 25.46
N VAL A 121 -25.70 8.70 25.55
CA VAL A 121 -25.74 7.33 25.02
C VAL A 121 -25.54 7.32 23.51
N GLY A 122 -26.19 8.24 22.78
CA GLY A 122 -26.02 8.40 21.34
C GLY A 122 -24.57 8.67 20.94
N MET A 123 -23.91 9.59 21.64
CA MET A 123 -22.51 9.92 21.39
C MET A 123 -21.58 8.73 21.64
N LEU A 124 -21.77 8.01 22.75
CA LEU A 124 -21.00 6.81 23.06
C LEU A 124 -21.22 5.68 22.03
N ALA A 125 -22.48 5.46 21.63
CA ALA A 125 -22.83 4.44 20.64
C ALA A 125 -22.25 4.79 19.27
N ALA A 126 -22.28 6.06 18.86
CA ALA A 126 -21.66 6.51 17.62
C ALA A 126 -20.14 6.32 17.62
N CYS A 127 -19.45 6.66 18.73
CA CYS A 127 -18.02 6.42 18.89
C CYS A 127 -17.69 4.92 18.81
N ALA A 128 -18.49 4.06 19.46
CA ALA A 128 -18.31 2.61 19.40
C ALA A 128 -18.53 2.08 17.98
N ALA A 129 -19.62 2.47 17.31
CA ALA A 129 -19.93 2.07 15.94
C ALA A 129 -18.81 2.48 14.97
N PHE A 130 -18.29 3.70 15.10
CA PHE A 130 -17.14 4.16 14.32
C PHE A 130 -15.91 3.27 14.53
N ALA A 131 -15.55 2.99 15.78
CA ALA A 131 -14.40 2.14 16.10
C ALA A 131 -14.56 0.70 15.56
N PHE A 132 -15.76 0.12 15.68
CA PHE A 132 -16.05 -1.23 15.16
C PHE A 132 -16.04 -1.28 13.63
N ASN A 133 -16.63 -0.29 12.96
CA ASN A 133 -16.65 -0.23 11.51
C ASN A 133 -15.26 0.01 10.93
N TYR A 134 -14.48 0.87 11.56
CA TYR A 134 -13.10 1.09 11.17
C TYR A 134 -12.24 -0.17 11.36
N ALA A 135 -12.44 -0.91 12.45
CA ALA A 135 -11.72 -2.17 12.72
C ALA A 135 -12.07 -3.30 11.73
N ARG A 136 -13.21 -3.22 11.04
CA ARG A 136 -13.64 -4.18 10.02
C ARG A 136 -13.18 -3.84 8.61
N THR A 137 -12.56 -2.67 8.39
CA THR A 137 -12.00 -2.36 7.07
C THR A 137 -10.86 -3.32 6.75
N HIS A 138 -10.82 -3.84 5.52
CA HIS A 138 -9.81 -4.80 5.08
C HIS A 138 -8.43 -4.11 5.03
N VAL A 139 -7.64 -4.33 6.08
CA VAL A 139 -6.28 -3.81 6.21
C VAL A 139 -5.28 -4.58 5.36
N ILE A 140 -5.54 -5.88 5.13
CA ILE A 140 -4.82 -6.67 4.13
C ILE A 140 -5.41 -6.30 2.76
N ARG A 141 -4.71 -5.41 2.05
CA ARG A 141 -5.09 -4.98 0.70
C ARG A 141 -5.00 -6.15 -0.27
N GLN A 142 -3.91 -6.92 -0.17
CA GLN A 142 -3.62 -8.07 -1.03
C GLN A 142 -2.86 -9.13 -0.23
N GLU A 143 -3.20 -10.38 -0.49
CA GLU A 143 -2.48 -11.55 -0.03
C GLU A 143 -2.09 -12.35 -1.26
N LEU A 144 -0.79 -12.57 -1.45
CA LEU A 144 -0.23 -13.22 -2.63
C LEU A 144 0.66 -14.38 -2.19
N SER A 145 0.66 -15.46 -2.97
CA SER A 145 1.67 -16.50 -2.84
C SER A 145 2.94 -16.11 -3.61
N GLY A 146 4.10 -16.63 -3.20
CA GLY A 146 5.32 -16.56 -4.01
C GLY A 146 5.18 -17.19 -5.40
N LYS A 147 4.11 -17.95 -5.70
CA LYS A 147 3.79 -18.38 -7.08
C LYS A 147 3.22 -17.26 -7.95
N GLU A 148 2.59 -16.27 -7.34
CA GLU A 148 1.88 -15.18 -8.03
C GLU A 148 2.73 -13.93 -8.17
N VAL A 149 3.68 -13.74 -7.25
CA VAL A 149 4.59 -12.58 -7.25
C VAL A 149 6.03 -13.06 -7.09
N ARG A 150 6.93 -12.44 -7.86
CA ARG A 150 8.36 -12.72 -7.89
C ARG A 150 9.15 -11.45 -7.67
N SER A 151 10.39 -11.58 -7.20
CA SER A 151 11.34 -10.48 -7.24
C SER A 151 11.71 -10.13 -8.67
N ALA A 152 12.23 -8.92 -8.85
CA ALA A 152 12.80 -8.43 -10.11
C ALA A 152 14.08 -9.20 -10.53
N PHE A 153 14.61 -10.05 -9.64
CA PHE A 153 15.85 -10.80 -9.86
C PHE A 153 15.66 -11.92 -10.90
N GLU A 154 16.39 -11.86 -12.01
CA GLU A 154 16.31 -12.88 -13.07
C GLU A 154 17.05 -14.15 -12.63
N ARG A 155 16.26 -15.20 -12.37
CA ARG A 155 16.72 -16.51 -11.91
C ARG A 155 17.00 -17.47 -13.07
N SER A 156 17.92 -18.41 -12.86
CA SER A 156 18.18 -19.51 -13.79
C SER A 156 16.92 -20.36 -14.04
N ALA A 157 16.87 -21.10 -15.15
CA ALA A 157 15.71 -21.95 -15.45
C ALA A 157 15.45 -23.01 -14.35
N GLY A 158 16.53 -23.59 -13.78
CA GLY A 158 16.41 -24.55 -12.68
C GLY A 158 15.89 -23.92 -11.39
N ASP A 159 16.36 -22.71 -11.05
CA ASP A 159 15.85 -21.99 -9.88
C ASP A 159 14.38 -21.60 -10.05
N ARG A 160 13.96 -21.19 -11.27
CA ARG A 160 12.56 -20.89 -11.58
C ARG A 160 11.66 -22.10 -11.39
N GLU A 161 12.08 -23.28 -11.83
CA GLU A 161 11.28 -24.50 -11.63
C GLU A 161 11.09 -24.84 -10.14
N ILE A 162 12.15 -24.72 -9.34
CA ILE A 162 12.08 -24.92 -7.89
C ILE A 162 11.09 -23.92 -7.28
N LEU A 163 11.23 -22.65 -7.64
CA LEU A 163 10.38 -21.57 -7.17
C LEU A 163 8.92 -21.74 -7.60
N ASP A 164 8.63 -22.28 -8.79
CA ASP A 164 7.26 -22.53 -9.25
C ASP A 164 6.60 -23.68 -8.47
N ARG A 165 7.39 -24.71 -8.13
CA ARG A 165 6.93 -25.84 -7.31
C ARG A 165 6.71 -25.42 -5.85
N HIS A 166 7.67 -24.71 -5.27
CA HIS A 166 7.75 -24.39 -3.84
C HIS A 166 7.34 -22.96 -3.46
N GLY A 167 6.93 -22.13 -4.41
CA GLY A 167 6.56 -20.72 -4.14
C GLY A 167 5.37 -20.53 -3.18
N ALA A 168 4.60 -21.58 -2.92
CA ALA A 168 3.54 -21.57 -1.90
C ALA A 168 4.08 -21.46 -0.46
N GLU A 169 5.37 -21.74 -0.26
CA GLU A 169 6.05 -21.57 1.04
C GLU A 169 6.26 -20.08 1.40
N LEU A 170 6.12 -19.17 0.43
CA LEU A 170 6.13 -17.72 0.64
C LEU A 170 4.70 -17.17 0.60
N LEU A 171 4.34 -16.44 1.66
CA LEU A 171 3.12 -15.65 1.74
C LEU A 171 3.48 -14.16 1.81
N VAL A 172 2.90 -13.35 0.94
CA VAL A 172 3.11 -11.91 0.88
C VAL A 172 1.83 -11.20 1.28
N CYS A 173 1.90 -10.38 2.32
CA CYS A 173 0.77 -9.61 2.84
C CYS A 173 1.05 -8.12 2.67
N ARG A 174 0.24 -7.43 1.85
CA ARG A 174 0.30 -5.98 1.67
C ARG A 174 -0.69 -5.29 2.57
N PHE A 175 -0.20 -4.45 3.47
CA PHE A 175 -1.04 -3.70 4.40
C PHE A 175 -1.36 -2.29 3.88
N GLN A 176 -2.49 -1.73 4.30
CA GLN A 176 -2.88 -0.36 3.98
C GLN A 176 -3.56 0.34 5.17
N GLY A 177 -3.38 1.66 5.24
CA GLY A 177 -4.05 2.51 6.24
C GLY A 177 -3.30 2.60 7.55
N TYR A 178 -4.00 2.97 8.62
CA TYR A 178 -3.43 3.14 9.96
C TYR A 178 -3.63 1.87 10.79
N LEU A 179 -2.55 1.35 11.38
CA LEU A 179 -2.57 0.10 12.15
C LEU A 179 -2.80 0.39 13.63
N PHE A 180 -3.99 0.04 14.11
CA PHE A 180 -4.35 0.12 15.52
C PHE A 180 -4.76 -1.25 16.06
N PHE A 181 -4.99 -1.35 17.37
CA PHE A 181 -5.33 -2.60 18.07
C PHE A 181 -6.25 -3.57 17.28
N GLY A 182 -7.40 -3.06 16.81
CA GLY A 182 -8.42 -3.90 16.15
C GLY A 182 -7.92 -4.52 14.86
N THR A 183 -7.28 -3.70 14.02
CA THR A 183 -6.74 -4.13 12.72
C THR A 183 -5.53 -5.04 12.87
N ALA A 184 -4.61 -4.71 13.79
CA ALA A 184 -3.46 -5.55 14.08
C ALA A 184 -3.90 -6.92 14.64
N TYR A 185 -4.96 -6.95 15.47
CA TYR A 185 -5.51 -8.20 15.97
C TYR A 185 -6.17 -9.04 14.87
N ALA A 186 -6.85 -8.40 13.91
CA ALA A 186 -7.39 -9.09 12.74
C ALA A 186 -6.26 -9.72 11.89
N ILE A 187 -5.16 -8.99 11.65
CA ILE A 187 -3.96 -9.52 10.98
C ILE A 187 -3.38 -10.71 11.75
N LEU A 188 -3.22 -10.57 13.07
CA LEU A 188 -2.70 -11.64 13.93
C LEU A 188 -3.55 -12.91 13.82
N GLN A 189 -4.88 -12.79 13.91
CA GLN A 189 -5.80 -13.92 13.82
C GLN A 189 -5.77 -14.57 12.44
N HIS A 190 -5.69 -13.75 11.39
CA HIS A 190 -5.60 -14.23 10.02
C HIS A 190 -4.32 -15.05 9.78
N LEU A 191 -3.16 -14.47 10.11
CA LEU A 191 -1.87 -15.15 9.93
C LEU A 191 -1.72 -16.36 10.85
N ARG A 192 -2.27 -16.31 12.08
CA ARG A 192 -2.31 -17.47 12.97
C ARG A 192 -3.10 -18.63 12.36
N ARG A 193 -4.23 -18.36 11.69
CA ARG A 193 -5.01 -19.39 11.00
C ARG A 193 -4.22 -19.97 9.82
N ARG A 194 -3.53 -19.13 9.03
CA ARG A 194 -2.66 -19.59 7.92
C ARG A 194 -1.52 -20.48 8.41
N LEU A 195 -0.87 -20.12 9.51
CA LEU A 195 0.20 -20.90 10.12
C LEU A 195 -0.26 -22.23 10.73
N ALA A 196 -1.56 -22.38 11.02
CA ALA A 196 -2.13 -23.61 11.56
C ALA A 196 -2.56 -24.62 10.49
N GLN A 197 -2.54 -24.24 9.21
CA GLN A 197 -2.91 -25.12 8.10
C GLN A 197 -1.77 -26.10 7.74
N PRO A 198 -2.06 -27.25 7.12
CA PRO A 198 -1.04 -28.23 6.72
C PRO A 198 -0.01 -27.64 5.75
N GLU A 199 -0.45 -26.75 4.85
CA GLU A 199 0.39 -25.98 3.92
C GLU A 199 0.76 -24.62 4.53
N ALA A 200 1.31 -24.63 5.74
CA ALA A 200 1.74 -23.40 6.40
C ALA A 200 2.91 -22.75 5.65
N PRO A 201 2.89 -21.42 5.46
CA PRO A 201 4.00 -20.70 4.86
C PRO A 201 5.23 -20.79 5.77
N ARG A 202 6.41 -20.87 5.15
CA ARG A 202 7.71 -20.84 5.83
C ARG A 202 8.28 -19.43 5.92
N VAL A 203 7.89 -18.57 4.98
CA VAL A 203 8.25 -17.16 4.99
C VAL A 203 6.99 -16.32 4.80
N ILE A 204 6.81 -15.32 5.66
CA ILE A 204 5.74 -14.33 5.51
C ILE A 204 6.40 -12.96 5.31
N ALA A 205 6.26 -12.41 4.11
CA ALA A 205 6.67 -11.05 3.79
C ALA A 205 5.53 -10.07 4.08
N LEU A 206 5.81 -9.08 4.91
CA LEU A 206 4.89 -8.06 5.39
C LEU A 206 5.27 -6.71 4.76
N ASP A 207 4.43 -6.24 3.85
CA ASP A 207 4.67 -4.99 3.12
C ASP A 207 3.92 -3.82 3.77
N PHE A 208 4.70 -2.83 4.24
CA PHE A 208 4.23 -1.62 4.92
C PHE A 208 4.15 -0.40 3.98
N THR A 209 4.34 -0.55 2.66
CA THR A 209 4.38 0.56 1.68
C THR A 209 3.19 1.52 1.80
N ALA A 210 1.97 1.00 2.06
CA ALA A 210 0.75 1.81 2.16
C ALA A 210 0.27 2.01 3.62
N VAL A 211 1.12 1.74 4.60
CA VAL A 211 0.84 1.95 6.03
C VAL A 211 1.20 3.38 6.42
N GLN A 212 0.24 4.09 7.02
CA GLN A 212 0.40 5.50 7.38
C GLN A 212 1.00 5.70 8.78
N GLY A 213 0.99 4.65 9.60
CA GLY A 213 1.46 4.69 10.98
C GLY A 213 0.85 3.57 11.80
N LEU A 214 1.28 3.47 13.06
CA LEU A 214 0.81 2.47 13.99
C LEU A 214 0.71 3.03 15.42
N ASP A 215 -0.09 2.37 16.25
CA ASP A 215 -0.21 2.70 17.68
C ASP A 215 0.57 1.71 18.56
N THR A 216 0.80 2.08 19.83
CA THR A 216 1.51 1.23 20.79
C THR A 216 0.87 -0.15 20.95
N SER A 217 -0.45 -0.26 20.77
CA SER A 217 -1.17 -1.52 20.93
C SER A 217 -1.00 -2.47 19.74
N ALA A 218 -0.86 -1.93 18.52
CA ALA A 218 -0.51 -2.63 17.31
C ALA A 218 0.91 -3.19 17.40
N VAL A 219 1.87 -2.40 17.92
CA VAL A 219 3.25 -2.86 18.19
C VAL A 219 3.26 -4.13 19.04
N VAL A 220 2.56 -4.14 20.16
CA VAL A 220 2.45 -5.32 21.05
C VAL A 220 1.83 -6.52 20.31
N THR A 221 0.92 -6.26 19.38
CA THR A 221 0.28 -7.31 18.59
C THR A 221 1.24 -7.93 17.57
N PHE A 222 2.07 -7.12 16.89
CA PHE A 222 3.15 -7.63 16.04
C PHE A 222 4.23 -8.39 16.83
N GLN A 223 4.51 -7.98 18.06
CA GLN A 223 5.40 -8.74 18.95
C GLN A 223 4.88 -10.16 19.21
N LYS A 224 3.56 -10.29 19.44
CA LYS A 224 2.90 -11.60 19.58
C LYS A 224 2.92 -12.39 18.27
N LEU A 225 2.69 -11.73 17.13
CA LEU A 225 2.78 -12.37 15.82
C LEU A 225 4.16 -13.01 15.61
N ARG A 226 5.24 -12.28 15.93
CA ARG A 226 6.61 -12.80 15.88
C ARG A 226 6.79 -14.05 16.74
N GLN A 227 6.31 -14.04 17.98
CA GLN A 227 6.41 -15.20 18.87
C GLN A 227 5.68 -16.42 18.32
N ILE A 228 4.52 -16.22 17.69
CA ILE A 228 3.75 -17.31 17.06
C ILE A 228 4.47 -17.83 15.81
N ALA A 229 4.97 -16.94 14.95
CA ALA A 229 5.71 -17.30 13.74
C ALA A 229 6.99 -18.09 14.08
N ALA A 230 7.76 -17.64 15.07
CA ALA A 230 8.96 -18.32 15.54
C ALA A 230 8.66 -19.75 16.06
N ARG A 231 7.56 -19.96 16.78
CA ARG A 231 7.12 -21.29 17.23
C ARG A 231 6.69 -22.21 16.09
N ALA A 232 6.23 -21.63 14.98
CA ALA A 232 5.79 -22.36 13.79
C ALA A 232 6.94 -22.61 12.79
N ASP A 233 8.19 -22.27 13.13
CA ASP A 233 9.34 -22.30 12.22
C ASP A 233 9.06 -21.51 10.92
N CYS A 234 8.45 -20.34 11.09
CA CYS A 234 8.13 -19.40 10.03
C CYS A 234 8.87 -18.08 10.27
N LYS A 235 9.58 -17.60 9.24
CA LYS A 235 10.30 -16.33 9.29
C LYS A 235 9.40 -15.18 8.83
N LEU A 236 9.47 -14.07 9.56
CA LEU A 236 8.79 -12.82 9.18
C LEU A 236 9.78 -11.88 8.50
N VAL A 237 9.41 -11.35 7.35
CA VAL A 237 10.20 -10.36 6.60
C VAL A 237 9.42 -9.06 6.57
N PHE A 238 9.94 -8.00 7.16
CA PHE A 238 9.32 -6.68 7.16
C PHE A 238 9.90 -5.86 6.01
N ALA A 239 9.04 -5.29 5.17
CA ALA A 239 9.40 -4.55 3.97
C ALA A 239 8.77 -3.15 3.96
N ALA A 240 9.46 -2.17 3.38
CA ALA A 240 8.95 -0.82 3.12
C ALA A 240 8.35 -0.11 4.35
N MET A 241 9.02 -0.20 5.49
CA MET A 241 8.61 0.52 6.70
C MET A 241 9.11 1.96 6.67
N ASP A 242 8.23 2.91 7.00
CA ASP A 242 8.65 4.28 7.28
C ASP A 242 9.49 4.36 8.57
N ALA A 243 10.31 5.41 8.69
CA ALA A 243 11.25 5.58 9.80
C ALA A 243 10.57 5.60 11.18
N GLN A 244 9.38 6.21 11.27
CA GLN A 244 8.61 6.21 12.53
C GLN A 244 8.14 4.79 12.91
N VAL A 245 7.58 4.06 11.94
CA VAL A 245 7.09 2.69 12.11
C VAL A 245 8.22 1.74 12.51
N SER A 246 9.38 1.83 11.85
CA SER A 246 10.56 1.03 12.20
C SER A 246 11.00 1.29 13.63
N LYS A 247 11.09 2.56 14.04
CA LYS A 247 11.53 2.95 15.39
C LYS A 247 10.58 2.43 16.49
N GLU A 248 9.27 2.49 16.27
CA GLU A 248 8.27 2.00 17.22
C GLU A 248 8.33 0.47 17.37
N LEU A 249 8.48 -0.27 16.27
CA LEU A 249 8.62 -1.73 16.28
C LEU A 249 9.98 -2.19 16.85
N GLU A 250 11.07 -1.47 16.56
CA GLU A 250 12.39 -1.68 17.16
C GLU A 250 12.37 -1.46 18.67
N GLY A 251 11.74 -0.37 19.14
CA GLY A 251 11.68 -0.03 20.57
C GLY A 251 10.97 -1.08 21.42
N ALA A 252 9.99 -1.80 20.86
CA ALA A 252 9.34 -2.93 21.52
C ALA A 252 10.05 -4.29 21.30
N GLY A 253 11.21 -4.27 20.64
CA GLY A 253 11.99 -5.45 20.32
C GLY A 253 11.32 -6.37 19.31
N CYS A 254 10.36 -5.90 18.50
CA CYS A 254 9.75 -6.69 17.43
C CYS A 254 10.75 -6.96 16.30
N LEU A 255 11.61 -5.99 16.02
CA LEU A 255 12.63 -6.02 14.96
C LEU A 255 14.03 -6.38 15.49
N ALA A 256 14.13 -6.87 16.72
CA ALA A 256 15.40 -7.36 17.25
C ALA A 256 15.95 -8.42 16.28
N ARG A 257 17.11 -8.14 15.68
CA ARG A 257 17.78 -8.98 14.68
C ARG A 257 18.27 -10.27 15.34
N ASP A 258 17.36 -11.20 15.52
CA ASP A 258 17.67 -12.61 15.69
C ASP A 258 17.57 -13.26 14.31
N ALA A 259 18.72 -13.69 13.77
CA ALA A 259 18.87 -14.17 12.41
C ALA A 259 17.94 -15.36 12.08
N GLN A 260 17.35 -16.02 13.09
CA GLN A 260 16.46 -17.14 12.89
C GLN A 260 14.98 -16.78 12.71
N ALA A 261 14.50 -15.58 13.09
CA ALA A 261 13.06 -15.31 13.12
C ALA A 261 12.59 -14.09 12.30
N VAL A 262 13.40 -13.02 12.20
CA VAL A 262 12.96 -11.76 11.58
C VAL A 262 14.05 -11.18 10.68
N GLU A 263 13.64 -10.74 9.49
CA GLU A 263 14.46 -9.95 8.57
C GLU A 263 13.78 -8.61 8.27
N VAL A 264 14.56 -7.55 8.08
CA VAL A 264 14.05 -6.20 7.74
C VAL A 264 14.73 -5.72 6.48
N LEU A 265 13.93 -5.43 5.46
CA LEU A 265 14.38 -5.07 4.11
C LEU A 265 13.75 -3.76 3.64
N PRO A 266 14.45 -3.00 2.79
CA PRO A 266 14.06 -1.63 2.44
C PRO A 266 12.74 -1.57 1.66
N ASP A 267 12.46 -2.55 0.81
CA ASP A 267 11.26 -2.61 -0.01
C ASP A 267 10.78 -4.05 -0.20
N LEU A 268 9.61 -4.19 -0.83
CA LEU A 268 9.02 -5.50 -1.10
C LEU A 268 9.87 -6.32 -2.08
N ASP A 269 10.54 -5.71 -3.03
CA ASP A 269 11.32 -6.44 -4.04
C ASP A 269 12.51 -7.17 -3.40
N HIS A 270 13.26 -6.48 -2.53
CA HIS A 270 14.32 -7.09 -1.73
C HIS A 270 13.78 -8.16 -0.79
N ALA A 271 12.59 -7.95 -0.20
CA ALA A 271 11.93 -8.96 0.63
C ALA A 271 11.55 -10.23 -0.13
N LEU A 272 11.08 -10.09 -1.37
CA LEU A 272 10.83 -11.22 -2.26
C LEU A 272 12.14 -11.92 -2.63
N GLU A 273 13.17 -11.18 -3.01
CA GLU A 273 14.47 -11.72 -3.40
C GLU A 273 15.09 -12.58 -2.29
N TRP A 274 15.13 -12.03 -1.07
CA TRP A 274 15.62 -12.75 0.10
C TRP A 274 14.78 -13.99 0.41
N SER A 275 13.46 -13.89 0.27
CA SER A 275 12.55 -15.01 0.51
C SER A 275 12.72 -16.13 -0.51
N GLU A 276 12.92 -15.77 -1.77
CA GLU A 276 13.23 -16.70 -2.86
C GLU A 276 14.58 -17.39 -2.62
N ASP A 277 15.61 -16.65 -2.23
CA ASP A 277 16.92 -17.21 -1.87
C ASP A 277 16.79 -18.26 -0.76
N ARG A 278 15.97 -17.99 0.26
CA ARG A 278 15.72 -18.96 1.34
C ARG A 278 15.02 -20.23 0.86
N ILE A 279 14.05 -20.10 -0.05
CA ILE A 279 13.37 -21.26 -0.65
C ILE A 279 14.36 -22.05 -1.51
N LEU A 280 15.17 -21.37 -2.31
CA LEU A 280 16.19 -21.98 -3.15
C LEU A 280 17.26 -22.70 -2.32
N ASP A 281 17.81 -22.06 -1.28
CA ASP A 281 18.82 -22.67 -0.39
C ASP A 281 18.32 -23.97 0.25
N ARG A 282 17.00 -24.07 0.50
CA ARG A 282 16.39 -25.27 1.09
C ARG A 282 16.23 -26.42 0.09
N HIS A 283 15.91 -26.09 -1.16
CA HIS A 283 15.50 -27.07 -2.18
C HIS A 283 16.56 -27.30 -3.26
N ARG A 284 17.60 -26.46 -3.31
CA ARG A 284 18.78 -26.69 -4.14
C ARG A 284 19.51 -27.93 -3.62
N VAL A 285 19.49 -28.98 -4.42
CA VAL A 285 20.48 -30.04 -4.32
C VAL A 285 21.80 -29.44 -4.83
N CYS A 286 22.80 -29.34 -3.95
CA CYS A 286 24.10 -28.74 -4.23
C CYS A 286 24.62 -29.10 -5.64
N SER A 287 24.67 -28.12 -6.53
CA SER A 287 25.62 -28.13 -7.65
C SER A 287 26.72 -27.14 -7.28
N PRO A 288 27.99 -27.58 -7.20
CA PRO A 288 29.08 -26.74 -6.72
C PRO A 288 29.22 -25.47 -7.56
N GLN A 289 29.57 -24.37 -6.89
CA GLN A 289 30.10 -23.15 -7.49
C GLN A 289 31.28 -23.54 -8.41
N HIS A 290 31.21 -23.19 -9.70
CA HIS A 290 32.22 -23.56 -10.69
C HIS A 290 33.01 -22.32 -11.15
N ASP A 291 34.30 -22.29 -10.78
CA ASP A 291 35.33 -21.47 -11.45
C ASP A 291 35.54 -21.91 -12.93
N ASP A 292 35.05 -23.08 -13.34
CA ASP A 292 35.02 -23.59 -14.74
C ASP A 292 33.75 -23.18 -15.53
N GLY A 293 32.87 -22.36 -14.93
CA GLY A 293 31.47 -22.21 -15.34
C GLY A 293 31.24 -21.53 -16.70
N MET A 294 31.99 -20.47 -17.01
CA MET A 294 31.76 -19.69 -18.24
C MET A 294 32.19 -20.44 -19.50
N ASP A 295 33.35 -21.11 -19.48
CA ASP A 295 33.83 -21.85 -20.65
C ASP A 295 32.94 -23.07 -20.95
N ARG A 296 32.44 -23.75 -19.91
CA ARG A 296 31.43 -24.81 -20.08
C ARG A 296 30.08 -24.26 -20.53
N TRP A 297 29.66 -23.11 -20.03
CA TRP A 297 28.42 -22.48 -20.47
C TRP A 297 28.50 -22.07 -21.95
N LEU A 298 29.59 -21.41 -22.34
CA LEU A 298 29.87 -21.08 -23.75
C LEU A 298 29.91 -22.35 -24.60
N ALA A 299 30.58 -23.41 -24.16
CA ALA A 299 30.61 -24.66 -24.91
C ALA A 299 29.23 -25.33 -25.03
N ALA A 300 28.42 -25.30 -23.98
CA ALA A 300 27.06 -25.82 -24.02
C ALA A 300 26.14 -24.99 -24.95
N GLU A 301 26.32 -23.67 -24.96
CA GLU A 301 25.48 -22.75 -25.72
C GLU A 301 25.86 -22.67 -27.21
N PHE A 302 27.16 -22.76 -27.50
CA PHE A 302 27.73 -22.65 -28.85
C PHE A 302 28.15 -23.99 -29.46
N GLY A 303 27.94 -25.10 -28.74
CA GLY A 303 28.01 -26.49 -29.24
C GLY A 303 29.29 -27.25 -28.86
N ASP A 304 30.46 -26.61 -28.92
CA ASP A 304 31.73 -27.22 -28.53
C ASP A 304 32.71 -26.23 -27.87
N LEU A 305 33.77 -26.77 -27.27
CA LEU A 305 34.82 -25.97 -26.60
C LEU A 305 35.62 -25.10 -27.60
N ALA A 306 35.73 -25.52 -28.87
CA ALA A 306 36.45 -24.76 -29.89
C ALA A 306 35.68 -23.49 -30.29
N ALA A 307 34.35 -23.57 -30.35
CA ALA A 307 33.45 -22.45 -30.57
C ALA A 307 33.48 -21.48 -29.39
N ALA A 308 33.52 -22.00 -28.15
CA ALA A 308 33.68 -21.20 -26.95
C ALA A 308 34.97 -20.36 -26.98
N GLU A 309 36.10 -20.95 -27.37
CA GLU A 309 37.36 -20.21 -27.50
C GLU A 309 37.29 -19.12 -28.58
N ARG A 310 36.67 -19.40 -29.74
CA ARG A 310 36.50 -18.41 -30.81
C ARG A 310 35.63 -17.22 -30.38
N VAL A 311 34.54 -17.48 -29.64
CA VAL A 311 33.72 -16.41 -29.06
C VAL A 311 34.51 -15.63 -28.01
N ARG A 312 35.23 -16.32 -27.13
CA ARG A 312 36.04 -15.67 -26.09
C ARG A 312 37.10 -14.73 -26.67
N ALA A 313 37.68 -15.09 -27.81
CA ALA A 313 38.69 -14.26 -28.48
C ALA A 313 38.16 -12.90 -28.97
N VAL A 314 36.86 -12.77 -29.23
CA VAL A 314 36.23 -11.50 -29.64
C VAL A 314 35.59 -10.72 -28.48
N LEU A 315 35.59 -11.31 -27.28
CA LEU A 315 35.04 -10.72 -26.07
C LEU A 315 36.13 -9.99 -25.27
N GLU A 316 35.82 -8.76 -24.87
CA GLU A 316 36.70 -7.94 -24.03
C GLU A 316 36.29 -8.08 -22.56
N ARG A 317 37.16 -8.67 -21.73
CA ARG A 317 36.91 -8.84 -20.29
C ARG A 317 37.06 -7.51 -19.54
N ARG A 318 36.03 -7.14 -18.77
CA ARG A 318 35.96 -5.91 -17.97
C ARG A 318 35.57 -6.27 -16.53
N THR A 319 36.27 -5.68 -15.56
CA THR A 319 36.03 -5.89 -14.13
C THR A 319 35.46 -4.63 -13.51
N TYR A 320 34.48 -4.79 -12.63
CA TYR A 320 33.75 -3.72 -11.96
C TYR A 320 33.72 -4.00 -10.45
N GLY A 321 33.92 -2.97 -9.64
CA GLY A 321 33.74 -3.02 -8.19
C GLY A 321 32.29 -2.79 -7.78
N THR A 322 31.97 -3.04 -6.51
CA THR A 322 30.66 -2.71 -5.93
C THR A 322 30.34 -1.22 -6.09
N GLY A 323 29.19 -0.92 -6.66
CA GLY A 323 28.70 0.44 -6.94
C GLY A 323 29.16 1.02 -8.27
N ASP A 324 30.02 0.34 -9.02
CA ASP A 324 30.49 0.81 -10.32
C ASP A 324 29.39 0.69 -11.39
N TYR A 325 29.28 1.71 -12.23
CA TYR A 325 28.39 1.68 -13.38
C TYR A 325 29.08 1.01 -14.56
N VAL A 326 28.43 -0.02 -15.12
CA VAL A 326 28.84 -0.63 -16.40
C VAL A 326 28.59 0.35 -17.55
N PHE A 327 27.41 0.97 -17.53
CA PHE A 327 27.01 2.10 -18.35
C PHE A 327 25.83 2.83 -17.69
N ARG A 328 25.60 4.08 -18.08
CA ARG A 328 24.50 4.92 -17.60
C ARG A 328 23.40 5.05 -18.65
N GLU A 329 22.19 5.29 -18.16
CA GLU A 329 21.05 5.70 -18.99
C GLU A 329 21.43 6.92 -19.83
N GLY A 330 21.14 6.88 -21.13
CA GLY A 330 21.49 7.93 -22.09
C GLY A 330 22.89 7.83 -22.69
N ASP A 331 23.76 6.92 -22.21
CA ASP A 331 25.06 6.69 -22.84
C ASP A 331 24.88 6.17 -24.28
N PRO A 332 25.79 6.48 -25.22
CA PRO A 332 25.76 5.86 -26.54
C PRO A 332 25.92 4.33 -26.41
N SER A 333 25.15 3.58 -27.22
CA SER A 333 25.16 2.13 -27.18
C SER A 333 25.77 1.55 -28.46
N ASP A 334 26.80 0.70 -28.29
CA ASP A 334 27.54 0.06 -29.40
C ASP A 334 27.95 -1.38 -29.07
N SER A 335 27.45 -1.92 -27.97
CA SER A 335 27.96 -3.15 -27.37
C SER A 335 26.93 -3.81 -26.47
N LEU A 336 27.05 -5.13 -26.33
CA LEU A 336 26.40 -5.91 -25.28
C LEU A 336 27.43 -6.44 -24.29
N TYR A 337 26.96 -6.88 -23.13
CA TYR A 337 27.79 -7.46 -22.09
C TYR A 337 27.20 -8.80 -21.63
N LEU A 338 28.03 -9.83 -21.60
CA LEU A 338 27.73 -11.10 -20.95
C LEU A 338 28.27 -11.05 -19.52
N VAL A 339 27.43 -11.31 -18.52
CA VAL A 339 27.87 -11.33 -17.12
C VAL A 339 28.61 -12.65 -16.88
N GLU A 340 29.91 -12.59 -16.62
CA GLU A 340 30.73 -13.77 -16.31
C GLU A 340 30.56 -14.19 -14.86
N SER A 341 30.72 -13.24 -13.95
CA SER A 341 30.56 -13.46 -12.52
C SER A 341 30.14 -12.17 -11.82
N GLY A 342 29.63 -12.30 -10.59
CA GLY A 342 29.11 -11.19 -9.80
C GLY A 342 27.62 -10.93 -10.03
N ARG A 343 27.17 -9.78 -9.52
CA ARG A 343 25.77 -9.36 -9.48
C ARG A 343 25.64 -7.95 -10.03
N VAL A 344 24.76 -7.76 -11.00
CA VAL A 344 24.50 -6.44 -11.62
C VAL A 344 23.01 -6.13 -11.66
N SER A 345 22.65 -4.88 -11.36
CA SER A 345 21.28 -4.38 -11.40
C SER A 345 21.08 -3.37 -12.53
N VAL A 346 20.02 -3.55 -13.30
CA VAL A 346 19.46 -2.53 -14.20
C VAL A 346 18.60 -1.58 -13.39
N VAL A 347 18.94 -0.31 -13.39
CA VAL A 347 18.25 0.75 -12.65
C VAL A 347 17.80 1.87 -13.58
N LEU A 348 16.60 2.41 -13.34
CA LEU A 348 16.01 3.52 -14.08
C LEU A 348 15.98 4.78 -13.21
N GLY A 349 16.32 5.95 -13.79
CA GLY A 349 16.19 7.24 -13.13
C GLY A 349 17.43 7.67 -12.33
N GLY A 350 18.26 8.53 -12.92
CA GLY A 350 19.50 9.04 -12.31
C GLY A 350 19.36 10.29 -11.42
N ASN A 351 18.19 10.94 -11.37
CA ASN A 351 17.98 12.22 -10.66
C ASN A 351 17.11 12.11 -9.39
N GLY A 352 16.78 10.88 -8.94
CA GLY A 352 15.97 10.59 -7.74
C GLY A 352 16.38 9.26 -7.08
N THR A 353 15.51 8.65 -6.27
CA THR A 353 15.75 7.28 -5.76
C THR A 353 15.71 6.30 -6.93
N PRO A 354 16.82 5.62 -7.28
CA PRO A 354 16.89 4.76 -8.46
C PRO A 354 15.94 3.57 -8.30
N ILE A 355 15.11 3.33 -9.31
CA ILE A 355 14.19 2.20 -9.32
C ILE A 355 14.92 1.02 -9.95
N ARG A 356 15.12 -0.05 -9.17
CA ARG A 356 15.67 -1.31 -9.66
C ARG A 356 14.64 -2.02 -10.53
N LEU A 357 14.95 -2.20 -11.81
CA LEU A 357 14.09 -2.89 -12.76
C LEU A 357 14.32 -4.39 -12.73
N HIS A 358 15.59 -4.80 -12.82
CA HIS A 358 16.00 -6.20 -12.81
C HIS A 358 17.41 -6.37 -12.26
N THR A 359 17.67 -7.48 -11.58
CA THR A 359 19.01 -7.87 -11.13
C THR A 359 19.41 -9.18 -11.78
N TYR A 360 20.67 -9.29 -12.17
CA TYR A 360 21.22 -10.36 -12.97
C TYR A 360 22.47 -10.95 -12.31
N LEU A 361 22.62 -12.28 -12.36
CA LEU A 361 23.84 -13.01 -12.00
C LEU A 361 24.66 -13.38 -13.24
N GLY A 362 25.82 -14.00 -13.03
CA GLY A 362 26.60 -14.64 -14.09
C GLY A 362 25.77 -15.59 -14.96
N GLY A 363 26.05 -15.59 -16.27
CA GLY A 363 25.40 -16.43 -17.28
C GLY A 363 24.22 -15.77 -18.01
N THR A 364 24.05 -14.45 -17.93
CA THR A 364 23.03 -13.70 -18.70
C THR A 364 23.63 -12.50 -19.44
N VAL A 365 22.85 -11.90 -20.34
CA VAL A 365 23.26 -10.78 -21.19
C VAL A 365 22.56 -9.49 -20.77
N VAL A 366 23.32 -8.39 -20.68
CA VAL A 366 22.78 -7.05 -20.44
C VAL A 366 23.23 -6.07 -21.52
N GLY A 367 22.39 -5.08 -21.81
CA GLY A 367 22.66 -4.07 -22.82
C GLY A 367 22.61 -4.62 -24.25
N GLU A 368 21.91 -5.73 -24.47
CA GLU A 368 21.78 -6.40 -25.77
C GLU A 368 21.25 -5.48 -26.86
N MET A 369 20.36 -4.54 -26.52
CA MET A 369 19.81 -3.57 -27.47
C MET A 369 20.89 -2.75 -28.17
N GLY A 370 22.01 -2.47 -27.48
CA GLY A 370 23.11 -1.69 -28.06
C GLY A 370 23.90 -2.42 -29.14
N LEU A 371 23.64 -3.72 -29.35
CA LEU A 371 24.17 -4.46 -30.49
C LEU A 371 23.28 -4.33 -31.74
N TYR A 372 21.97 -4.10 -31.57
CA TYR A 372 20.96 -4.18 -32.64
C TYR A 372 20.30 -2.84 -32.99
N THR A 373 20.44 -1.83 -32.12
CA THR A 373 19.81 -0.53 -32.26
C THR A 373 20.87 0.57 -32.18
N THR A 374 20.58 1.74 -32.74
CA THR A 374 21.41 2.95 -32.62
C THR A 374 20.93 3.89 -31.51
N GLU A 375 19.99 3.43 -30.68
CA GLU A 375 19.42 4.23 -29.60
C GLU A 375 20.39 4.33 -28.41
N PRO A 376 20.37 5.42 -27.64
CA PRO A 376 21.09 5.49 -26.37
C PRO A 376 20.64 4.40 -25.39
N ARG A 377 21.47 4.12 -24.36
CA ARG A 377 21.13 3.16 -23.30
C ARG A 377 19.80 3.55 -22.63
N SER A 378 18.86 2.61 -22.62
CA SER A 378 17.51 2.81 -22.06
C SER A 378 17.45 2.79 -20.53
N ALA A 379 18.50 2.28 -19.87
CA ALA A 379 18.63 2.22 -18.42
C ALA A 379 20.12 2.16 -18.02
N SER A 380 20.42 2.41 -16.75
CA SER A 380 21.76 2.25 -16.19
C SER A 380 21.98 0.81 -15.72
N VAL A 381 23.21 0.31 -15.77
CA VAL A 381 23.60 -0.96 -15.14
C VAL A 381 24.66 -0.68 -14.09
N VAL A 382 24.42 -1.11 -12.86
CA VAL A 382 25.34 -0.98 -11.73
C VAL A 382 25.75 -2.36 -11.21
N ALA A 383 26.99 -2.51 -10.80
CA ALA A 383 27.47 -3.71 -10.12
C ALA A 383 27.10 -3.64 -8.63
N ASP A 384 26.29 -4.58 -8.14
CA ASP A 384 25.91 -4.65 -6.72
C ASP A 384 27.01 -5.32 -5.89
N GLU A 385 27.80 -6.19 -6.52
CA GLU A 385 28.95 -6.91 -5.97
C GLU A 385 30.10 -6.87 -7.00
N PRO A 386 31.36 -7.18 -6.62
CA PRO A 386 32.45 -7.26 -7.59
C PRO A 386 32.07 -8.19 -8.75
N ALA A 387 32.07 -7.66 -9.96
CA ALA A 387 31.53 -8.32 -11.14
C ALA A 387 32.51 -8.31 -12.30
N VAL A 388 32.50 -9.38 -13.08
CA VAL A 388 33.27 -9.50 -14.32
C VAL A 388 32.31 -9.68 -15.48
N LEU A 389 32.41 -8.79 -16.46
CA LEU A 389 31.56 -8.79 -17.64
C LEU A 389 32.43 -8.90 -18.90
N LEU A 390 31.93 -9.65 -19.89
CA LEU A 390 32.55 -9.83 -21.19
C LEU A 390 31.83 -8.95 -22.21
N ARG A 391 32.49 -7.89 -22.68
CA ARG A 391 31.94 -6.93 -23.63
C ARG A 391 32.12 -7.42 -25.06
N LEU A 392 31.03 -7.40 -25.84
CA LEU A 392 31.05 -7.60 -27.28
C LEU A 392 30.64 -6.30 -27.97
N SER A 393 31.55 -5.68 -28.72
CA SER A 393 31.23 -4.49 -29.53
C SER A 393 30.56 -4.88 -30.84
N ALA A 394 29.72 -3.98 -31.38
CA ALA A 394 29.10 -4.13 -32.69
C ALA A 394 30.13 -4.33 -33.80
N LYS A 395 31.30 -3.67 -33.70
CA LYS A 395 32.42 -3.87 -34.62
C LYS A 395 33.02 -5.28 -34.52
N ALA A 396 33.25 -5.78 -33.30
CA ALA A 396 33.76 -7.14 -33.08
C ALA A 396 32.75 -8.19 -33.55
N PHE A 397 31.47 -7.95 -33.31
CA PHE A 397 30.39 -8.81 -33.80
C PHE A 397 30.29 -8.82 -35.33
N ALA A 398 30.39 -7.67 -35.99
CA ALA A 398 30.39 -7.58 -37.45
C ALA A 398 31.60 -8.33 -38.07
N ALA A 399 32.78 -8.24 -37.44
CA ALA A 399 33.95 -9.01 -37.84
C ALA A 399 33.75 -10.52 -37.63
N LEU A 400 33.13 -10.93 -36.52
CA LEU A 400 32.77 -12.32 -36.27
C LEU A 400 31.79 -12.83 -37.33
N ALA A 401 30.75 -12.08 -37.64
CA ALA A 401 29.75 -12.45 -38.65
C ALA A 401 30.34 -12.60 -40.06
N ALA A 402 31.36 -11.82 -40.39
CA ALA A 402 32.07 -11.95 -41.66
C ALA A 402 32.98 -13.20 -41.72
N ASN A 403 33.60 -13.59 -40.59
CA ASN A 403 34.59 -14.66 -40.54
C ASN A 403 33.99 -16.04 -40.18
N ASP A 404 32.98 -16.08 -39.31
CA ASP A 404 32.28 -17.28 -38.84
C ASP A 404 30.77 -17.01 -38.73
N PRO A 405 30.02 -17.07 -39.85
CA PRO A 405 28.58 -16.82 -39.88
C PRO A 405 27.77 -17.79 -39.02
N VAL A 406 28.27 -19.03 -38.84
CA VAL A 406 27.60 -20.05 -38.02
C VAL A 406 27.61 -19.63 -36.57
N LEU A 407 28.76 -19.17 -36.07
CA LEU A 407 28.89 -18.71 -34.70
C LEU A 407 28.14 -17.39 -34.44
N ALA A 408 28.11 -16.49 -35.41
CA ALA A 408 27.29 -15.27 -35.31
C ALA A 408 25.79 -15.58 -35.23
N ASN A 409 25.28 -16.56 -35.98
CA ASN A 409 23.89 -17.01 -35.89
C ASN A 409 23.56 -17.66 -34.55
N ALA A 410 24.50 -18.39 -33.95
CA ALA A 410 24.33 -18.94 -32.61
C ALA A 410 24.21 -17.80 -31.57
N LEU A 411 25.00 -16.73 -31.72
CA LEU A 411 24.95 -15.57 -30.82
C LEU A 411 23.65 -14.76 -30.99
N HIS A 412 23.17 -14.60 -32.23
CA HIS A 412 21.82 -14.08 -32.49
C HIS A 412 20.75 -14.93 -31.80
N SER A 413 20.84 -16.26 -31.92
CA SER A 413 19.87 -17.19 -31.33
C SER A 413 19.84 -17.11 -29.81
N LEU A 414 21.00 -16.94 -29.16
CA LEU A 414 21.11 -16.69 -27.73
C LEU A 414 20.37 -15.41 -27.32
N VAL A 415 20.64 -14.29 -27.98
CA VAL A 415 19.97 -13.02 -27.66
C VAL A 415 18.46 -13.11 -27.86
N VAL A 416 18.01 -13.70 -28.97
CA VAL A 416 16.58 -13.88 -29.26
C VAL A 416 15.91 -14.74 -28.20
N ARG A 417 16.54 -15.83 -27.76
CA ARG A 417 16.01 -16.72 -26.71
C ARG A 417 15.90 -15.99 -25.36
N ILE A 418 16.89 -15.18 -24.99
CA ILE A 418 16.86 -14.35 -23.78
C ILE A 418 15.72 -13.33 -23.86
N LEU A 419 15.62 -12.58 -24.96
CA LEU A 419 14.57 -11.59 -25.17
C LEU A 419 13.17 -12.21 -25.15
N ALA A 420 13.00 -13.39 -25.76
CA ALA A 420 11.73 -14.11 -25.74
C ALA A 420 11.34 -14.51 -24.31
N HIS A 421 12.31 -14.96 -23.50
CA HIS A 421 12.10 -15.28 -22.09
C HIS A 421 11.70 -14.06 -21.25
N ARG A 422 12.41 -12.94 -21.43
CA ARG A 422 12.11 -11.67 -20.74
C ARG A 422 10.72 -11.15 -21.11
N LEU A 423 10.37 -11.19 -22.39
CA LEU A 423 9.06 -10.75 -22.87
C LEU A 423 7.93 -11.64 -22.34
N ALA A 424 8.15 -12.96 -22.25
CA ALA A 424 7.19 -13.88 -21.65
C ALA A 424 6.96 -13.56 -20.16
N GLY A 425 8.04 -13.30 -19.42
CA GLY A 425 7.98 -12.89 -18.01
C GLY A 425 7.22 -11.57 -17.82
N ALA A 426 7.59 -10.52 -18.55
CA ALA A 426 6.93 -9.21 -18.47
C ALA A 426 5.43 -9.28 -18.85
N ASN A 427 5.07 -10.12 -19.84
CA ASN A 427 3.67 -10.33 -20.21
C ASN A 427 2.89 -11.08 -19.12
N ALA A 428 3.49 -12.07 -18.45
CA ALA A 428 2.87 -12.79 -17.35
C ALA A 428 2.61 -11.86 -16.14
N GLU A 429 3.58 -11.01 -15.81
CA GLU A 429 3.44 -10.01 -14.74
C GLU A 429 2.34 -8.98 -15.07
N LYS A 430 2.32 -8.44 -16.29
CA LYS A 430 1.28 -7.53 -16.75
C LYS A 430 -0.12 -8.19 -16.74
N ALA A 431 -0.21 -9.48 -17.05
CA ALA A 431 -1.46 -10.23 -16.97
C ALA A 431 -1.93 -10.45 -15.53
N ALA A 432 -1.00 -10.72 -14.60
CA ALA A 432 -1.29 -10.82 -13.17
C ALA A 432 -1.80 -9.48 -12.61
N LEU A 433 -1.12 -8.37 -12.94
CA LEU A 433 -1.55 -7.03 -12.56
C LEU A 433 -2.92 -6.65 -13.11
N LYS A 434 -3.23 -7.04 -14.37
CA LYS A 434 -4.58 -6.83 -14.93
C LYS A 434 -5.66 -7.60 -14.19
N ARG A 435 -5.42 -8.88 -13.84
CA ARG A 435 -6.37 -9.70 -13.07
C ARG A 435 -6.64 -9.10 -11.69
N LEU A 436 -5.60 -8.56 -11.05
CA LEU A 436 -5.70 -7.87 -9.76
C LEU A 436 -6.40 -6.51 -9.87
N GLY A 437 -6.26 -5.79 -10.99
CA GLY A 437 -6.93 -4.51 -11.25
C GLY A 437 -8.42 -4.63 -11.57
N THR A 438 -8.88 -5.78 -12.10
CA THR A 438 -10.31 -6.07 -12.32
C THR A 438 -11.06 -6.51 -11.06
N LEU A 439 -10.38 -6.64 -9.92
CA LEU A 439 -10.97 -7.01 -8.62
C LEU A 439 -11.16 -5.80 -7.67
N ILE A 440 -10.91 -4.58 -8.16
CA ILE A 440 -11.25 -3.30 -7.52
C ILE A 440 -12.45 -2.73 -8.27
#